data_AF-A0A7G5IJ89-F1
#
_entry.id   AF-A0A7G5IJ89-F1
#
_cell.length_a   1.000
_cell.length_b   1.000
_cell.length_c   1.000
_cell.angle_alpha   90.00
_cell.angle_beta   90.00
_cell.angle_gamma   90.00
#
_symmetry.space_group_name_H-M   'P 1'
#
loop_
_entity.id
_entity.type
_entity.pdbx_description
1 polymer ?
#
loop_
_entity_poly.entity_id
_entity_poly.type
_entity_poly.pdbx_seq_one_letter_code
_entity_poly.pdbx_strand_id
1 'polypeptide(L)'
;MRHWLLVAVMMAAPLMAQPVVQSAREKARYDGCVRALESDAVKAEAFAAEWQALGGGLPARHCLALAQLKLGKPALAAATLARAAQAAEAAKEPFAADFWGQAGNAALLAGDAKMAMAHFNSALSGIGDFAPKRAAELHIDRARAAVEAGDRKQARADLTRAKALAPDNADGWLLSATLAREAGELVPAKADIDRALALGRTPAALLEAGNIAGLAGDVAAARGYWREVAPGSAEADAAARALAANPE
;
A
#
# COMPACT_ATOMS: atom_id res chain seq x y z
N MET A 1 -52.00 37.80 44.47
CA MET A 1 -50.89 36.82 44.57
C MET A 1 -51.42 35.42 44.32
N ARG A 2 -51.05 34.79 43.20
CA ARG A 2 -50.77 33.34 43.04
C ARG A 2 -50.51 33.05 41.56
N HIS A 3 -49.26 32.73 41.28
CA HIS A 3 -48.69 32.54 39.95
C HIS A 3 -49.07 31.18 39.38
N TRP A 4 -49.38 31.14 38.09
CA TRP A 4 -49.56 29.92 37.32
C TRP A 4 -48.18 29.36 36.98
N LEU A 5 -47.82 28.20 37.53
CA LEU A 5 -46.62 27.44 37.16
C LEU A 5 -46.97 26.53 35.97
N LEU A 6 -46.53 26.92 34.77
CA LEU A 6 -46.46 26.03 33.61
C LEU A 6 -45.27 25.08 33.81
N VAL A 7 -45.54 23.80 34.07
CA VAL A 7 -44.54 22.74 34.06
C VAL A 7 -44.23 22.42 32.60
N ALA A 8 -43.07 22.87 32.11
CA ALA A 8 -42.54 22.47 30.82
C ALA A 8 -42.02 21.02 30.93
N VAL A 9 -42.72 20.08 30.30
CA VAL A 9 -42.23 18.71 30.10
C VAL A 9 -41.12 18.75 29.05
N MET A 10 -39.86 18.74 29.48
CA MET A 10 -38.75 18.44 28.58
C MET A 10 -38.84 16.97 28.17
N MET A 11 -39.24 16.72 26.92
CA MET A 11 -39.08 15.40 26.31
C MET A 11 -37.57 15.13 26.14
N ALA A 12 -37.00 14.36 27.05
CA ALA A 12 -35.65 13.81 26.88
C ALA A 12 -35.69 12.80 25.72
N ALA A 13 -35.14 13.19 24.56
CA ALA A 13 -34.92 12.25 23.47
C ALA A 13 -33.95 11.14 23.92
N PRO A 14 -34.15 9.87 23.53
CA PRO A 14 -33.28 8.79 23.97
C PRO A 14 -31.87 8.93 23.41
N LEU A 15 -30.86 8.95 24.29
CA LEU A 15 -29.41 9.02 23.97
C LEU A 15 -28.89 7.92 23.03
N MET A 16 -29.66 6.85 22.80
CA MET A 16 -29.23 5.69 22.03
C MET A 16 -29.31 5.87 20.50
N ALA A 17 -30.07 6.85 19.99
CA ALA A 17 -30.26 7.04 18.55
C ALA A 17 -29.15 7.88 17.87
N GLN A 18 -28.35 8.61 18.66
CA GLN A 18 -27.36 9.55 18.13
C GLN A 18 -26.12 8.91 17.48
N PRO A 19 -25.47 7.88 18.06
CA PRO A 19 -24.24 7.32 17.50
C PRO A 19 -24.47 6.63 16.14
N VAL A 20 -25.62 5.97 15.95
CA VAL A 20 -25.97 5.27 14.69
C VAL A 20 -26.23 6.25 13.54
N VAL A 21 -26.91 7.37 13.83
CA VAL A 21 -27.18 8.41 12.82
C VAL A 21 -25.90 9.16 12.44
N GLN A 22 -25.01 9.39 13.40
CA GLN A 22 -23.70 10.01 13.15
C GLN A 22 -22.82 9.13 12.27
N SER A 23 -22.70 7.84 12.56
CA SER A 23 -21.88 6.91 11.76
C SER A 23 -22.41 6.75 10.33
N ALA A 24 -23.73 6.71 10.13
CA ALA A 24 -24.33 6.67 8.79
C ALA A 24 -24.03 7.94 7.98
N ARG A 25 -24.03 9.11 8.63
CA ARG A 25 -23.69 10.39 7.99
C ARG A 25 -22.21 10.46 7.62
N GLU A 26 -21.33 10.01 8.51
CA GLU A 26 -19.89 9.94 8.24
C GLU A 26 -19.58 9.01 7.08
N LYS A 27 -20.23 7.84 7.04
CA LYS A 27 -20.12 6.92 5.91
C LYS A 27 -20.57 7.57 4.61
N ALA A 28 -21.72 8.24 4.59
CA ALA A 28 -22.21 8.92 3.39
C ALA A 28 -21.26 10.03 2.90
N ARG A 29 -20.66 10.79 3.82
CA ARG A 29 -19.62 11.79 3.50
C ARG A 29 -18.38 11.14 2.91
N TYR A 30 -17.88 10.07 3.52
CA TYR A 30 -16.73 9.33 3.03
C TYR A 30 -16.98 8.75 1.64
N ASP A 31 -18.09 8.03 1.44
CA ASP A 31 -18.44 7.43 0.15
C ASP A 31 -18.60 8.51 -0.94
N GLY A 32 -19.19 9.66 -0.60
CA GLY A 32 -19.30 10.81 -1.49
C GLY A 32 -17.94 11.38 -1.89
N CYS A 33 -17.05 11.51 -0.92
CA CYS A 33 -15.69 12.00 -1.14
C CYS A 33 -14.88 11.05 -2.03
N VAL A 34 -14.90 9.74 -1.74
CA VAL A 34 -14.21 8.73 -2.55
C VAL A 34 -14.73 8.69 -3.99
N ARG A 35 -16.06 8.77 -4.20
CA ARG A 35 -16.62 8.86 -5.57
C ARG A 35 -16.17 10.11 -6.32
N ALA A 36 -15.97 11.22 -5.62
CA ALA A 36 -15.54 12.47 -6.24
C ALA A 36 -14.07 12.43 -6.71
N LEU A 37 -13.23 11.53 -6.20
CA LEU A 37 -11.81 11.45 -6.57
C LEU A 37 -11.58 11.27 -8.08
N GLU A 38 -12.44 10.52 -8.75
CA GLU A 38 -12.30 10.25 -10.19
C GLU A 38 -12.80 11.39 -11.08
N SER A 39 -13.73 12.20 -10.57
CA SER A 39 -14.36 13.28 -11.36
C SER A 39 -13.78 14.65 -11.05
N ASP A 40 -13.47 14.94 -9.80
CA ASP A 40 -12.96 16.22 -9.31
C ASP A 40 -12.20 16.04 -7.99
N ALA A 41 -10.94 15.62 -8.11
CA ALA A 41 -10.07 15.41 -6.95
C ALA A 41 -9.75 16.72 -6.19
N VAL A 42 -9.80 17.87 -6.85
CA VAL A 42 -9.60 19.19 -6.21
C VAL A 42 -10.76 19.49 -5.26
N LYS A 43 -12.00 19.28 -5.72
CA LYS A 43 -13.18 19.43 -4.88
C LYS A 43 -13.22 18.41 -3.74
N ALA A 44 -12.79 17.17 -4.01
CA ALA A 44 -12.68 16.14 -2.97
C ALA A 44 -11.66 16.54 -1.88
N GLU A 45 -10.50 17.07 -2.27
CA GLU A 45 -9.47 17.57 -1.34
C GLU A 45 -10.02 18.72 -0.48
N ALA A 46 -10.66 19.72 -1.10
CA ALA A 46 -11.23 20.87 -0.38
C ALA A 46 -12.32 20.43 0.62
N PHE A 47 -13.24 19.55 0.18
CA PHE A 47 -14.28 18.98 1.03
C PHE A 47 -13.70 18.20 2.21
N ALA A 48 -12.72 17.33 1.96
CA ALA A 48 -12.12 16.50 3.01
C ALA A 48 -11.32 17.35 4.02
N ALA A 49 -10.62 18.38 3.55
CA ALA A 49 -9.91 19.33 4.40
C ALA A 49 -10.86 20.12 5.31
N GLU A 50 -11.96 20.63 4.76
CA GLU A 50 -13.00 21.30 5.54
C GLU A 50 -13.65 20.34 6.55
N TRP A 51 -14.02 19.13 6.10
CA TRP A 51 -14.59 18.11 6.97
C TRP A 51 -13.66 17.76 8.13
N GLN A 52 -12.36 17.60 7.88
CA GLN A 52 -11.36 17.39 8.93
C GLN A 52 -11.27 18.59 9.88
N ALA A 53 -11.24 19.83 9.36
CA ALA A 53 -11.18 21.04 10.17
C ALA A 53 -12.40 21.22 11.09
N LEU A 54 -13.57 20.76 10.64
CA LEU A 54 -14.82 20.75 11.42
C LEU A 54 -14.94 19.54 12.37
N GLY A 55 -13.84 18.86 12.68
CA GLY A 55 -13.80 17.75 13.63
C GLY A 55 -14.04 16.37 13.00
N GLY A 56 -13.96 16.25 11.67
CA GLY A 56 -13.99 14.96 10.98
C GLY A 56 -12.88 14.03 11.45
N GLY A 57 -13.24 12.79 11.76
CA GLY A 57 -12.34 11.77 12.30
C GLY A 57 -11.37 11.17 11.26
N LEU A 58 -11.08 9.88 11.43
CA LEU A 58 -10.21 9.12 10.53
C LEU A 58 -10.71 9.08 9.07
N PRO A 59 -12.03 8.96 8.79
CA PRO A 59 -12.53 8.98 7.41
C PRO A 59 -12.23 10.29 6.65
N ALA A 60 -12.28 11.43 7.34
CA ALA A 60 -11.96 12.73 6.72
C ALA A 60 -10.48 12.81 6.33
N ARG A 61 -9.59 12.42 7.25
CA ARG A 61 -8.14 12.36 7.00
C ARG A 61 -7.80 11.39 5.87
N HIS A 62 -8.44 10.22 5.86
CA HIS A 62 -8.21 9.23 4.82
C HIS A 62 -8.63 9.74 3.46
N CYS A 63 -9.85 10.30 3.32
CA CYS A 63 -10.26 10.85 2.04
C CYS A 63 -9.38 12.03 1.59
N LEU A 64 -8.95 12.88 2.53
CA LEU A 64 -8.01 13.95 2.23
C LEU A 64 -6.70 13.41 1.64
N ALA A 65 -6.14 12.35 2.23
CA ALA A 65 -4.94 11.72 1.71
C ALA A 65 -5.15 11.08 0.33
N LEU A 66 -6.30 10.42 0.09
CA LEU A 66 -6.62 9.85 -1.21
C LEU A 66 -6.72 10.94 -2.29
N ALA A 67 -7.35 12.08 -1.97
CA ALA A 67 -7.42 13.23 -2.88
C ALA A 67 -6.02 13.81 -3.17
N GLN A 68 -5.17 13.91 -2.14
CA GLN A 68 -3.78 14.34 -2.30
C GLN A 68 -2.98 13.41 -3.21
N LEU A 69 -3.12 12.09 -3.05
CA LEU A 69 -2.49 11.10 -3.95
C LEU A 69 -2.97 11.25 -5.39
N LYS A 70 -4.29 11.39 -5.59
CA LYS A 70 -4.88 11.58 -6.93
C LYS A 70 -4.39 12.87 -7.61
N LEU A 71 -4.09 13.90 -6.83
CA LEU A 71 -3.54 15.18 -7.30
C LEU A 71 -2.01 15.19 -7.43
N GLY A 72 -1.34 14.05 -7.26
CA GLY A 72 0.12 13.97 -7.37
C GLY A 72 0.86 14.66 -6.23
N LYS A 73 0.28 14.69 -5.02
CA LYS A 73 0.86 15.28 -3.80
C LYS A 73 1.26 14.19 -2.78
N PRO A 74 2.13 13.23 -3.13
CA PRO A 74 2.41 12.06 -2.29
C PRO A 74 3.03 12.40 -0.94
N ALA A 75 3.92 13.41 -0.86
CA ALA A 75 4.51 13.85 0.40
C ALA A 75 3.47 14.39 1.39
N LEU A 76 2.48 15.14 0.87
CA LEU A 76 1.39 15.67 1.70
C LEU A 76 0.46 14.54 2.15
N ALA A 77 0.14 13.59 1.25
CA ALA A 77 -0.63 12.41 1.58
C ALA A 77 0.03 11.56 2.67
N ALA A 78 1.34 11.33 2.59
CA ALA A 78 2.11 10.61 3.61
C ALA A 78 1.96 11.27 4.98
N ALA A 79 2.11 12.60 5.07
CA ALA A 79 1.94 13.35 6.31
C ALA A 79 0.49 13.32 6.84
N THR A 80 -0.51 13.30 5.96
CA THR A 80 -1.93 13.17 6.35
C THR A 80 -2.24 11.78 6.89
N LEU A 81 -1.73 10.72 6.23
CA LEU A 81 -1.91 9.33 6.64
C LEU A 81 -1.16 9.01 7.93
N ALA A 82 0.05 9.53 8.11
CA ALA A 82 0.79 9.41 9.36
C ALA A 82 0.00 9.99 10.55
N ARG A 83 -0.64 11.15 10.35
CA ARG A 83 -1.52 11.75 11.37
C ARG A 83 -2.80 10.95 11.60
N ALA A 84 -3.35 10.32 10.56
CA ALA A 84 -4.47 9.38 10.72
C ALA A 84 -4.04 8.15 11.53
N ALA A 85 -2.85 7.61 11.27
CA ALA A 85 -2.29 6.48 12.01
C ALA A 85 -2.11 6.82 13.49
N GLN A 86 -1.48 7.95 13.81
CA GLN A 86 -1.30 8.42 15.20
C GLN A 86 -2.64 8.61 15.92
N ALA A 87 -3.65 9.16 15.25
CA ALA A 87 -4.98 9.31 15.83
C ALA A 87 -5.66 7.95 16.07
N ALA A 88 -5.51 7.00 15.14
CA ALA A 88 -6.00 5.64 15.27
C ALA A 88 -5.32 4.90 16.43
N GLU A 89 -4.00 5.04 16.60
CA GLU A 89 -3.25 4.46 17.73
C GLU A 89 -3.73 5.02 19.07
N ALA A 90 -3.88 6.35 19.16
CA ALA A 90 -4.37 7.00 20.38
C ALA A 90 -5.78 6.53 20.77
N ALA A 91 -6.62 6.25 19.77
CA ALA A 91 -7.95 5.68 19.94
C ALA A 91 -7.97 4.14 20.09
N LYS A 92 -6.82 3.47 19.99
CA LYS A 92 -6.67 2.01 20.00
C LYS A 92 -7.48 1.30 18.91
N GLU A 93 -7.58 1.94 17.75
CA GLU A 93 -8.26 1.39 16.58
C GLU A 93 -7.41 0.29 15.92
N PRO A 94 -8.01 -0.86 15.51
CA PRO A 94 -7.26 -2.01 15.02
C PRO A 94 -6.60 -1.80 13.64
N PHE A 95 -6.95 -0.72 12.94
CA PHE A 95 -6.47 -0.39 11.59
C PHE A 95 -5.42 0.74 11.60
N ALA A 96 -4.86 1.10 12.76
CA ALA A 96 -3.75 2.04 12.84
C ALA A 96 -2.53 1.62 11.98
N ALA A 97 -2.21 0.31 11.99
CA ALA A 97 -1.14 -0.24 11.16
C ALA A 97 -1.42 -0.08 9.65
N ASP A 98 -2.68 -0.13 9.22
CA ASP A 98 -3.06 0.08 7.82
C ASP A 98 -2.81 1.53 7.37
N PHE A 99 -3.03 2.52 8.26
CA PHE A 99 -2.69 3.90 7.98
C PHE A 99 -1.19 4.13 7.91
N TRP A 100 -0.41 3.50 8.80
CA TRP A 100 1.05 3.56 8.71
C TRP A 100 1.58 2.91 7.42
N GLY A 101 1.03 1.76 7.01
CA GLY A 101 1.37 1.13 5.74
C GLY A 101 1.08 2.04 4.54
N GLN A 102 -0.10 2.65 4.51
CA GLN A 102 -0.45 3.63 3.46
C GLN A 102 0.46 4.86 3.50
N ALA A 103 0.81 5.37 4.69
CA ALA A 103 1.75 6.48 4.82
C ALA A 103 3.14 6.12 4.26
N GLY A 104 3.61 4.88 4.51
CA GLY A 104 4.85 4.36 3.96
C GLY A 104 4.83 4.29 2.43
N ASN A 105 3.75 3.77 1.86
CA ASN A 105 3.57 3.73 0.41
C ASN A 105 3.48 5.13 -0.22
N ALA A 106 2.80 6.08 0.42
CA ALA A 106 2.78 7.47 -0.03
C ALA A 106 4.16 8.14 0.05
N ALA A 107 4.97 7.83 1.08
CA ALA A 107 6.34 8.32 1.20
C ALA A 107 7.27 7.72 0.12
N LEU A 108 7.10 6.44 -0.22
CA LEU A 108 7.78 5.81 -1.37
C LEU A 108 7.44 6.55 -2.69
N LEU A 109 6.15 6.84 -2.92
CA LEU A 109 5.73 7.63 -4.08
C LEU A 109 6.29 9.05 -4.10
N ALA A 110 6.63 9.60 -2.92
CA ALA A 110 7.30 10.89 -2.79
C ALA A 110 8.83 10.81 -2.95
N GLY A 111 9.40 9.62 -3.16
CA GLY A 111 10.84 9.41 -3.20
C GLY A 111 11.53 9.49 -1.83
N ASP A 112 10.78 9.51 -0.72
CA ASP A 112 11.33 9.56 0.63
C ASP A 112 11.38 8.15 1.24
N ALA A 113 12.36 7.38 0.78
CA ALA A 113 12.58 6.00 1.21
C ALA A 113 12.83 5.90 2.74
N LYS A 114 13.50 6.90 3.33
CA LYS A 114 13.79 6.93 4.77
C LYS A 114 12.52 7.11 5.58
N MET A 115 11.64 8.02 5.18
CA MET A 115 10.35 8.21 5.84
C MET A 115 9.44 7.00 5.63
N ALA A 116 9.44 6.42 4.43
CA ALA A 116 8.69 5.21 4.14
C ALA A 116 9.07 4.07 5.09
N MET A 117 10.38 3.83 5.25
CA MET A 117 10.92 2.87 6.22
C MET A 117 10.45 3.14 7.65
N ALA A 118 10.44 4.40 8.10
CA ALA A 118 9.94 4.75 9.42
C ALA A 118 8.45 4.42 9.59
N HIS A 119 7.62 4.73 8.58
CA HIS A 119 6.19 4.41 8.61
C HIS A 119 5.93 2.89 8.59
N PHE A 120 6.64 2.12 7.77
CA PHE A 120 6.50 0.66 7.78
C PHE A 120 6.98 0.03 9.10
N ASN A 121 7.98 0.60 9.76
CA ASN A 121 8.38 0.17 11.11
C ASN A 121 7.23 0.35 12.11
N SER A 122 6.55 1.50 12.09
CA SER A 122 5.36 1.74 12.92
C SER A 122 4.23 0.77 12.59
N ALA A 123 3.96 0.52 11.30
CA ALA A 123 2.94 -0.44 10.88
C ALA A 123 3.22 -1.86 11.41
N LEU A 124 4.45 -2.36 11.22
CA LEU A 124 4.87 -3.68 11.68
C LEU A 124 4.89 -3.80 13.21
N SER A 125 5.17 -2.72 13.93
CA SER A 125 5.08 -2.72 15.40
C SER A 125 3.64 -2.80 15.90
N GLY A 126 2.68 -2.27 15.15
CA GLY A 126 1.27 -2.20 15.56
C GLY A 126 0.41 -3.39 15.13
N ILE A 127 0.81 -4.13 14.08
CA ILE A 127 -0.02 -5.18 13.47
C ILE A 127 -0.13 -6.47 14.32
N GLY A 128 0.87 -6.75 15.15
CA GLY A 128 0.94 -7.96 15.97
C GLY A 128 0.99 -9.27 15.17
N ASP A 129 0.98 -10.41 15.87
CA ASP A 129 1.19 -11.74 15.26
C ASP A 129 -0.06 -12.35 14.62
N PHE A 130 -1.23 -11.73 14.78
CA PHE A 130 -2.53 -12.30 14.36
C PHE A 130 -2.91 -12.02 12.89
N ALA A 131 -2.09 -11.26 12.16
CA ALA A 131 -2.35 -10.91 10.77
C ALA A 131 -1.13 -11.21 9.86
N PRO A 132 -0.71 -12.48 9.73
CA PRO A 132 0.54 -12.84 9.06
C PRO A 132 0.60 -12.40 7.59
N LYS A 133 -0.50 -12.49 6.84
CA LYS A 133 -0.53 -12.05 5.43
C LYS A 133 -0.33 -10.55 5.28
N ARG A 134 -1.01 -9.76 6.11
CA ARG A 134 -0.87 -8.30 6.12
C ARG A 134 0.52 -7.89 6.63
N ALA A 135 1.09 -8.62 7.59
CA ALA A 135 2.49 -8.42 7.99
C ALA A 135 3.46 -8.75 6.84
N ALA A 136 3.20 -9.79 6.05
CA ALA A 136 3.98 -10.12 4.87
C ALA A 136 3.97 -8.98 3.84
N GLU A 137 2.80 -8.39 3.55
CA GLU A 137 2.67 -7.23 2.67
C GLU A 137 3.49 -6.03 3.17
N LEU A 138 3.41 -5.71 4.46
CA LEU A 138 4.23 -4.64 5.07
C LEU A 138 5.74 -4.92 4.98
N HIS A 139 6.16 -6.17 5.12
CA HIS A 139 7.56 -6.56 4.90
C HIS A 139 7.97 -6.38 3.43
N ILE A 140 7.11 -6.76 2.46
CA ILE A 140 7.37 -6.54 1.03
C ILE A 140 7.52 -5.04 0.74
N ASP A 141 6.62 -4.22 1.24
CA ASP A 141 6.67 -2.76 1.04
C ASP A 141 7.89 -2.12 1.72
N ARG A 142 8.24 -2.56 2.93
CA ARG A 142 9.46 -2.11 3.61
C ARG A 142 10.71 -2.54 2.87
N ALA A 143 10.73 -3.73 2.27
CA ALA A 143 11.84 -4.18 1.44
C ALA A 143 12.05 -3.28 0.22
N ARG A 144 10.97 -2.83 -0.42
CA ARG A 144 11.03 -1.85 -1.51
C ARG A 144 11.65 -0.53 -1.04
N ALA A 145 11.18 0.01 0.09
CA ALA A 145 11.77 1.20 0.69
C ALA A 145 13.25 1.01 1.07
N ALA A 146 13.62 -0.17 1.57
CA ALA A 146 15.00 -0.49 1.90
C ALA A 146 15.90 -0.55 0.67
N VAL A 147 15.43 -1.09 -0.46
CA VAL A 147 16.17 -1.05 -1.75
C VAL A 147 16.41 0.40 -2.20
N GLU A 148 15.36 1.23 -2.21
CA GLU A 148 15.47 2.65 -2.56
C GLU A 148 16.40 3.43 -1.62
N ALA A 149 16.44 3.06 -0.34
CA ALA A 149 17.36 3.62 0.65
C ALA A 149 18.79 3.04 0.55
N GLY A 150 19.04 2.07 -0.33
CA GLY A 150 20.33 1.38 -0.48
C GLY A 150 20.60 0.30 0.59
N ASP A 151 19.67 0.03 1.50
CA ASP A 151 19.77 -1.00 2.53
C ASP A 151 19.31 -2.38 2.01
N ARG A 152 20.11 -2.95 1.10
CA ARG A 152 19.84 -4.28 0.53
C ARG A 152 19.82 -5.39 1.58
N LYS A 153 20.51 -5.22 2.72
CA LYS A 153 20.52 -6.19 3.81
C LYS A 153 19.15 -6.25 4.49
N GLN A 154 18.58 -5.10 4.82
CA GLN A 154 17.23 -5.00 5.36
C GLN A 154 16.19 -5.54 4.36
N ALA A 155 16.31 -5.18 3.08
CA ALA A 155 15.41 -5.69 2.04
C ALA A 155 15.39 -7.23 1.99
N ARG A 156 16.56 -7.87 2.04
CA ARG A 156 16.66 -9.34 2.06
C ARG A 156 16.06 -9.96 3.31
N ALA A 157 16.25 -9.33 4.47
CA ALA A 157 15.68 -9.80 5.73
C ALA A 157 14.14 -9.72 5.69
N ASP A 158 13.60 -8.62 5.17
CA ASP A 158 12.17 -8.42 5.02
C ASP A 158 11.54 -9.40 4.03
N LEU A 159 12.15 -9.62 2.87
CA LEU A 159 11.64 -10.58 1.89
C LEU A 159 11.70 -12.02 2.41
N THR A 160 12.74 -12.38 3.18
CA THR A 160 12.76 -13.67 3.90
C THR A 160 11.56 -13.82 4.84
N ARG A 161 11.26 -12.78 5.62
CA ARG A 161 10.11 -12.80 6.55
C ARG A 161 8.78 -12.83 5.80
N ALA A 162 8.62 -12.06 4.73
CA ALA A 162 7.42 -12.05 3.91
C ALA A 162 7.12 -13.42 3.30
N LYS A 163 8.13 -14.08 2.69
CA LYS A 163 7.99 -15.41 2.10
C LYS A 163 7.60 -16.48 3.13
N ALA A 164 8.08 -16.35 4.38
CA ALA A 164 7.70 -17.25 5.46
C ALA A 164 6.27 -17.02 5.96
N LEU A 165 5.82 -15.76 6.01
CA LEU A 165 4.49 -15.38 6.50
C LEU A 165 3.38 -15.60 5.46
N ALA A 166 3.68 -15.41 4.18
CA ALA A 166 2.76 -15.58 3.07
C ALA A 166 3.46 -16.28 1.89
N PRO A 167 3.71 -17.61 1.98
CA PRO A 167 4.36 -18.37 0.92
C PRO A 167 3.54 -18.47 -0.37
N ASP A 168 2.27 -18.04 -0.34
CA ASP A 168 1.34 -17.93 -1.45
C ASP A 168 1.30 -16.54 -2.09
N ASN A 169 2.04 -15.55 -1.58
CA ASN A 169 2.16 -14.22 -2.17
C ASN A 169 3.29 -14.19 -3.20
N ALA A 170 2.94 -14.11 -4.49
CA ALA A 170 3.90 -14.11 -5.60
C ALA A 170 4.88 -12.92 -5.58
N ASP A 171 4.45 -11.75 -5.12
CA ASP A 171 5.25 -10.53 -5.16
C ASP A 171 6.47 -10.64 -4.24
N GLY A 172 6.32 -11.24 -3.06
CA GLY A 172 7.44 -11.49 -2.15
C GLY A 172 8.53 -12.37 -2.76
N TRP A 173 8.14 -13.35 -3.58
CA TRP A 173 9.08 -14.19 -4.33
C TRP A 173 9.71 -13.43 -5.50
N LEU A 174 8.92 -12.69 -6.28
CA LEU A 174 9.39 -11.89 -7.40
C LEU A 174 10.44 -10.84 -6.97
N LEU A 175 10.16 -10.08 -5.91
CA LEU A 175 11.10 -9.07 -5.41
C LEU A 175 12.36 -9.72 -4.84
N SER A 176 12.23 -10.88 -4.20
CA SER A 176 13.39 -11.65 -3.71
C SER A 176 14.27 -12.14 -4.85
N ALA A 177 13.67 -12.65 -5.93
CA ALA A 177 14.38 -13.05 -7.13
C ALA A 177 15.13 -11.88 -7.79
N THR A 178 14.46 -10.74 -7.89
CA THR A 178 15.03 -9.50 -8.45
C THR A 178 16.24 -9.05 -7.62
N LEU A 179 16.10 -8.99 -6.30
CA LEU A 179 17.20 -8.59 -5.40
C LEU A 179 18.38 -9.58 -5.47
N ALA A 180 18.11 -10.88 -5.57
CA ALA A 180 19.13 -11.90 -5.72
C ALA A 180 19.84 -11.79 -7.07
N ARG A 181 19.11 -11.55 -8.17
CA ARG A 181 19.70 -11.31 -9.50
C ARG A 181 20.61 -10.09 -9.49
N GLU A 182 20.18 -8.98 -8.92
CA GLU A 182 21.01 -7.77 -8.79
C GLU A 182 22.30 -8.01 -7.99
N ALA A 183 22.26 -8.94 -7.02
CA ALA A 183 23.43 -9.36 -6.26
C ALA A 183 24.32 -10.37 -7.02
N GLY A 184 23.95 -10.79 -8.23
CA GLY A 184 24.64 -11.83 -9.00
C GLY A 184 24.37 -13.26 -8.50
N GLU A 185 23.42 -13.44 -7.58
CA GLU A 185 23.08 -14.71 -6.97
C GLU A 185 22.05 -15.47 -7.83
N LEU A 186 22.47 -15.94 -9.00
CA LEU A 186 21.54 -16.50 -10.00
C LEU A 186 20.83 -17.78 -9.55
N VAL A 187 21.46 -18.61 -8.71
CA VAL A 187 20.85 -19.85 -8.19
C VAL A 187 19.64 -19.55 -7.29
N PRO A 188 19.75 -18.74 -6.22
CA PRO A 188 18.58 -18.37 -5.42
C PRO A 188 17.60 -17.48 -6.21
N ALA A 189 18.07 -16.63 -7.13
CA ALA A 189 17.18 -15.84 -7.99
C ALA A 189 16.27 -16.76 -8.81
N LYS A 190 16.84 -17.81 -9.42
CA LYS A 190 16.08 -18.81 -10.18
C LYS A 190 15.06 -19.53 -9.30
N ALA A 191 15.45 -19.98 -8.11
CA ALA A 191 14.54 -20.68 -7.21
C ALA A 191 13.34 -19.80 -6.81
N ASP A 192 13.59 -18.52 -6.50
CA ASP A 192 12.55 -17.58 -6.11
C ASP A 192 11.64 -17.21 -7.30
N ILE A 193 12.17 -16.99 -8.50
CA ILE A 193 11.34 -16.64 -9.65
C ILE A 193 10.48 -17.83 -10.13
N ASP A 194 11.01 -19.05 -10.05
CA ASP A 194 10.23 -20.26 -10.34
C ASP A 194 9.02 -20.37 -9.40
N ARG A 195 9.21 -20.04 -8.12
CA ARG A 195 8.12 -20.01 -7.14
C ARG A 195 7.11 -18.90 -7.43
N ALA A 196 7.55 -17.71 -7.82
CA ALA A 196 6.66 -16.62 -8.23
C ALA A 196 5.81 -17.02 -9.44
N LEU A 197 6.43 -17.57 -10.50
CA LEU A 197 5.73 -18.02 -11.71
C LEU A 197 4.72 -19.14 -11.45
N ALA A 198 5.01 -20.03 -10.48
CA ALA A 198 4.08 -21.09 -10.08
C ALA A 198 2.83 -20.55 -9.37
N LEU A 199 2.93 -19.39 -8.71
CA LEU A 199 1.81 -18.71 -8.07
C LEU A 199 1.05 -17.80 -9.05
N GLY A 200 1.76 -17.21 -10.01
CA GLY A 200 1.17 -16.41 -11.07
C GLY A 200 2.21 -15.93 -12.09
N ARG A 201 1.88 -16.09 -13.38
CA ARG A 201 2.73 -15.62 -14.50
C ARG A 201 2.39 -14.18 -14.87
N THR A 202 2.71 -13.23 -13.99
CA THR A 202 2.54 -11.80 -14.30
C THR A 202 3.58 -11.33 -15.33
N PRO A 203 3.33 -10.25 -16.09
CA PRO A 203 4.33 -9.68 -16.98
C PRO A 203 5.67 -9.37 -16.29
N ALA A 204 5.63 -8.85 -15.05
CA ALA A 204 6.80 -8.63 -14.22
C ALA A 204 7.58 -9.92 -13.89
N ALA A 205 6.87 -10.99 -13.50
CA ALA A 205 7.50 -12.27 -13.22
C ALA A 205 8.11 -12.92 -14.46
N LEU A 206 7.45 -12.80 -15.62
CA LEU A 206 7.94 -13.30 -16.89
C LEU A 206 9.18 -12.54 -17.37
N LEU A 207 9.15 -11.20 -17.30
CA LEU A 207 10.32 -10.38 -17.64
C LEU A 207 11.52 -10.74 -16.77
N GLU A 208 11.32 -10.84 -15.45
CA GLU A 208 12.39 -11.16 -14.51
C GLU A 208 12.91 -12.59 -14.70
N ALA A 209 12.04 -13.57 -14.97
CA ALA A 209 12.47 -14.93 -15.30
C ALA A 209 13.33 -14.98 -16.56
N GLY A 210 12.95 -14.23 -17.60
CA GLY A 210 13.75 -14.09 -18.80
C GLY A 210 15.11 -13.46 -18.53
N ASN A 211 15.16 -12.41 -17.71
CA ASN A 211 16.41 -11.75 -17.32
C ASN A 211 17.35 -12.68 -16.54
N ILE A 212 16.80 -13.44 -15.59
CA ILE A 212 17.57 -14.43 -14.81
C ILE A 212 18.11 -15.53 -15.72
N ALA A 213 17.28 -16.10 -16.60
CA ALA A 213 17.69 -17.14 -17.54
C ALA A 213 18.78 -16.65 -18.51
N GLY A 214 18.65 -15.43 -19.04
CA GLY A 214 19.63 -14.83 -19.93
C GLY A 214 20.99 -14.65 -19.25
N LEU A 215 21.01 -14.13 -18.02
CA LEU A 215 22.24 -14.01 -17.23
C LEU A 215 22.86 -15.36 -16.85
N ALA A 216 22.04 -16.41 -16.71
CA ALA A 216 22.49 -17.77 -16.48
C ALA A 216 23.01 -18.47 -17.76
N GLY A 217 22.94 -17.80 -18.92
CA GLY A 217 23.36 -18.32 -20.22
C GLY A 217 22.32 -19.19 -20.94
N ASP A 218 21.13 -19.37 -20.36
CA ASP A 218 20.02 -20.09 -20.99
C ASP A 218 19.17 -19.12 -21.83
N VAL A 219 19.77 -18.67 -22.94
CA VAL A 219 19.16 -17.70 -23.86
C VAL A 219 17.86 -18.25 -24.48
N ALA A 220 17.77 -19.57 -24.67
CA ALA A 220 16.57 -20.21 -25.21
C ALA A 220 15.38 -20.07 -24.24
N ALA A 221 15.58 -20.41 -22.97
CA ALA A 221 14.55 -20.21 -21.95
C ALA A 221 14.22 -18.73 -21.75
N ALA A 222 15.24 -17.86 -21.77
CA ALA A 222 15.08 -16.42 -21.62
C ALA A 222 14.10 -15.85 -22.67
N ARG A 223 14.32 -16.20 -23.94
CA ARG A 223 13.44 -15.81 -25.06
C ARG A 223 12.04 -16.38 -24.93
N GLY A 224 11.90 -17.59 -24.37
CA GLY A 224 10.59 -18.17 -24.06
C GLY A 224 9.79 -17.25 -23.14
N TYR A 225 10.37 -16.87 -22.01
CA TYR A 225 9.71 -15.99 -21.03
C TYR A 225 9.41 -14.60 -21.58
N TRP A 226 10.36 -13.96 -22.27
CA TRP A 226 10.13 -12.62 -22.82
C TRP A 226 9.01 -12.58 -23.86
N ARG A 227 8.80 -13.65 -24.64
CA ARG A 227 7.69 -13.74 -25.60
C ARG A 227 6.32 -13.87 -24.93
N GLU A 228 6.26 -14.42 -23.73
CA GLU A 228 5.02 -14.53 -22.96
C GLU A 228 4.61 -13.22 -22.28
N VAL A 229 5.52 -12.23 -22.18
CA VAL A 229 5.20 -10.93 -21.61
C VAL A 229 4.12 -10.26 -22.45
N ALA A 230 2.97 -9.99 -21.80
CA ALA A 230 1.79 -9.48 -22.48
C ALA A 230 2.06 -8.11 -23.15
N PRO A 231 1.70 -7.93 -24.43
CA PRO A 231 1.77 -6.63 -25.10
C PRO A 231 0.96 -5.56 -24.35
N GLY A 232 1.48 -4.33 -24.30
CA GLY A 232 0.83 -3.21 -23.61
C GLY A 232 0.98 -3.22 -22.07
N SER A 233 1.63 -4.22 -21.49
CA SER A 233 2.10 -4.18 -20.10
C SER A 233 3.25 -3.18 -19.95
N ALA A 234 3.55 -2.78 -18.70
CA ALA A 234 4.69 -1.91 -18.40
C ALA A 234 6.03 -2.57 -18.78
N GLU A 235 6.07 -3.90 -18.79
CA GLU A 235 7.23 -4.74 -19.08
C GLU A 235 7.44 -5.01 -20.57
N ALA A 236 6.43 -4.76 -21.42
CA ALA A 236 6.43 -5.15 -22.83
C ALA A 236 7.63 -4.57 -23.59
N ASP A 237 7.94 -3.29 -23.39
CA ASP A 237 9.06 -2.64 -24.07
C ASP A 237 10.41 -3.22 -23.65
N ALA A 238 10.55 -3.58 -22.37
CA ALA A 238 11.79 -4.20 -21.87
C ALA A 238 11.96 -5.61 -22.45
N ALA A 239 10.88 -6.40 -22.48
CA ALA A 239 10.88 -7.73 -23.08
C ALA A 239 11.20 -7.69 -24.59
N ALA A 240 10.60 -6.75 -25.33
CA ALA A 240 10.86 -6.55 -26.75
C ALA A 240 12.32 -6.17 -27.03
N ARG A 241 12.91 -5.26 -26.23
CA ARG A 241 14.34 -4.93 -26.31
C ARG A 241 15.23 -6.14 -26.02
N ALA A 242 14.90 -6.93 -25.01
CA ALA A 242 15.65 -8.13 -24.66
C ALA A 242 15.61 -9.17 -25.80
N LEU A 243 14.45 -9.37 -26.44
CA LEU A 243 14.30 -10.24 -27.61
C LEU A 243 15.11 -9.75 -28.81
N ALA A 244 15.09 -8.45 -29.10
CA ALA A 244 15.86 -7.88 -30.21
C ALA A 244 17.38 -8.01 -30.01
N ALA A 245 17.85 -7.94 -28.76
CA ALA A 245 19.25 -8.13 -28.42
C ALA A 245 19.69 -9.62 -28.45
N ASN A 246 18.74 -10.56 -28.49
CA ASN A 246 18.98 -12.00 -28.46
C ASN A 246 18.22 -12.70 -29.61
N PRO A 247 18.68 -12.53 -30.87
CA PRO A 247 18.09 -13.19 -32.03
C PRO A 247 18.26 -14.72 -32.00
N GLU A 248 17.64 -15.42 -32.95
CA GLU A 248 17.77 -16.88 -33.12
C GLU A 248 19.15 -17.33 -33.58
#